data_AF-A0AAX1PL39-F1
#
_entry.id   AF-A0AAX1PL39-F1
#
_cell.length_a   1.000
_cell.length_b   1.000
_cell.length_c   1.000
_cell.angle_alpha   90.00
_cell.angle_beta   90.00
_cell.angle_gamma   90.00
#
_symmetry.space_group_name_H-M   'P 1'
#
loop_
_entity.id
_entity.type
_entity.pdbx_description
1 polymer ?
#
loop_
_entity_poly.entity_id
_entity_poly.type
_entity_poly.pdbx_seq_one_letter_code
_entity_poly.pdbx_strand_id
1 'polypeptide(L)'
;MSFEERLTASVRGVEFLLNTVDGKGGRRAIPREYPKRESGWTEDNGAVLTNEQIVGKVVGKDYMTLLRNLLDALNQPGTCEMIHPWWGVRTVQVGEVSHRLDNEEDGVAYVTFTVWEAGTRLFPSAAIDTAATLGNAADAANGATEQSFLDSFLTGIDNMGPMVDTLLDDLDELTRGLPTLPDQFREWTDRLMRTKDSVGSLLAYPGELAREVTGIVEDIKGVVTDPIRALSVYDNVSRRWEGMRAELAITGGLSTGIISDASAGSAASGPTIDTATEQNAALANGEAFTKLITRSSATAAASAIASANFGSDRDFTADPAGSVTIGQSLTGDQVNNQLSRPVVMDGVIGADRNLLLTADDLEAMANQLAATLAELAMDAVEAGESSVWRSLRDLRLALLNDSRERGAQLPRRRQLTLATTTPAALLAWQQYGNTEYRDRLVSSNNLRDPAFITPSTRIDVIDEVANG
;
A
#
# COMPACT_ATOMS: atom_id res chain seq x y z
N MET A 1 -50.70 39.76 5.49
CA MET A 1 -50.32 38.52 6.19
C MET A 1 -49.74 38.93 7.52
N SER A 2 -50.37 38.51 8.61
CA SER A 2 -49.95 38.83 9.98
C SER A 2 -48.62 38.15 10.28
N PHE A 3 -47.81 38.73 11.17
CA PHE A 3 -46.54 38.12 11.64
C PHE A 3 -46.75 36.71 12.23
N GLU A 4 -47.95 36.42 12.74
CA GLU A 4 -48.36 35.11 13.27
C GLU A 4 -48.42 33.99 12.22
N GLU A 5 -48.62 34.32 10.93
CA GLU A 5 -48.70 33.33 9.84
C GLU A 5 -47.30 32.83 9.40
N ARG A 6 -46.21 33.37 9.94
CA ARG A 6 -44.82 33.06 9.53
C ARG A 6 -44.03 32.19 10.52
N LEU A 7 -44.69 31.59 11.51
CA LEU A 7 -44.03 30.80 12.57
C LEU A 7 -44.23 29.28 12.44
N THR A 8 -44.67 28.76 11.28
CA THR A 8 -44.83 27.32 11.08
C THR A 8 -43.46 26.65 10.89
N ALA A 9 -43.09 25.77 11.82
CA ALA A 9 -41.92 24.90 11.77
C ALA A 9 -42.34 23.46 11.45
N SER A 10 -41.42 22.64 10.95
CA SER A 10 -41.70 21.23 10.67
C SER A 10 -40.56 20.34 11.12
N VAL A 11 -40.88 19.19 11.72
CA VAL A 11 -39.91 18.12 12.04
C VAL A 11 -40.40 16.84 11.38
N ARG A 12 -39.55 16.22 10.55
CA ARG A 12 -39.91 15.00 9.78
C ARG A 12 -41.23 15.14 9.00
N GLY A 13 -41.54 16.35 8.51
CA GLY A 13 -42.77 16.64 7.77
C GLY A 13 -44.01 16.91 8.63
N VAL A 14 -43.92 16.86 9.96
CA VAL A 14 -45.01 17.24 10.87
C VAL A 14 -44.88 18.71 11.26
N GLU A 15 -45.89 19.50 10.88
CA GLU A 15 -45.93 20.94 11.13
C GLU A 15 -46.40 21.30 12.55
N PHE A 16 -45.80 22.32 13.14
CA PHE A 16 -46.19 22.92 14.42
C PHE A 16 -45.90 24.43 14.43
N LEU A 17 -46.57 25.18 15.31
CA LEU A 17 -46.30 26.61 15.46
C LEU A 17 -45.15 26.82 16.44
N LEU A 18 -44.13 27.57 16.02
CA LEU A 18 -43.00 27.93 16.86
C LEU A 18 -43.41 29.01 17.87
N ASN A 19 -43.27 28.74 19.16
CA ASN A 19 -43.54 29.72 20.23
C ASN A 19 -42.25 30.41 20.68
N THR A 20 -41.28 29.65 21.17
CA THR A 20 -39.98 30.17 21.63
C THR A 20 -38.84 29.23 21.27
N VAL A 21 -37.65 29.81 21.08
CA VAL A 21 -36.41 29.06 20.84
C VAL A 21 -35.28 29.71 21.63
N ASP A 22 -34.61 28.91 22.45
CA ASP A 22 -33.45 29.32 23.23
C ASP A 22 -32.28 28.38 22.96
N GLY A 23 -31.12 28.91 22.59
CA GLY A 23 -29.95 28.11 22.24
C GLY A 23 -28.68 28.55 22.94
N LYS A 24 -27.78 27.58 23.19
CA LYS A 24 -26.41 27.83 23.61
C LYS A 24 -25.46 27.28 22.56
N GLY A 25 -24.59 28.15 22.07
CA GLY A 25 -23.50 27.82 21.15
C GLY A 25 -22.24 28.61 21.50
N GLY A 26 -21.10 28.25 20.91
CA GLY A 26 -19.84 28.97 21.15
C GLY A 26 -18.62 28.08 20.93
N ARG A 27 -17.46 28.54 21.42
CA ARG A 27 -16.19 27.78 21.41
C ARG A 27 -15.74 27.50 22.84
N ARG A 28 -15.12 26.34 23.06
CA ARG A 28 -14.57 25.91 24.34
C ARG A 28 -13.28 26.70 24.60
N ALA A 29 -13.33 27.70 25.46
CA ALA A 29 -12.14 28.41 25.90
C ALA A 29 -11.67 27.86 27.26
N ILE A 30 -10.44 27.39 27.36
CA ILE A 30 -9.82 26.95 28.63
C ILE A 30 -8.96 28.09 29.16
N PRO A 31 -9.36 28.78 30.25
CA PRO A 31 -8.54 29.84 30.84
C PRO A 31 -7.35 29.24 31.59
N ARG A 32 -6.14 29.70 31.27
CA ARG A 32 -4.93 29.42 32.04
C ARG A 32 -4.56 30.64 32.87
N GLU A 33 -4.65 30.47 34.18
CA GLU A 33 -4.29 31.50 35.17
C GLU A 33 -2.98 31.11 35.87
N TYR A 34 -2.09 32.08 36.04
CA TYR A 34 -0.81 31.88 36.74
C TYR A 34 -0.79 32.70 38.04
N PRO A 35 -0.33 32.14 39.17
CA PRO A 35 -0.23 32.88 40.42
C PRO A 35 0.62 34.16 40.27
N LYS A 36 0.14 35.28 40.82
CA LYS A 36 0.77 36.62 40.79
C LYS A 36 0.83 37.30 39.41
N ARG A 37 0.06 36.84 38.41
CA ARG A 37 -0.16 37.59 37.17
C ARG A 37 -1.61 38.01 37.05
N GLU A 38 -1.82 39.30 36.81
CA GLU A 38 -3.14 39.93 36.61
C GLU A 38 -3.72 39.70 35.20
N SER A 39 -3.06 38.86 34.38
CA SER A 39 -3.48 38.57 33.00
C SER A 39 -3.27 37.08 32.70
N GLY A 40 -4.36 36.41 32.32
CA GLY A 40 -4.38 35.03 31.85
C GLY A 40 -4.57 34.94 30.34
N TRP A 41 -4.33 33.76 29.77
CA TRP A 41 -4.61 33.48 28.36
C TRP A 41 -5.62 32.32 28.27
N THR A 42 -6.62 32.44 27.39
CA THR A 42 -7.58 31.38 27.06
C THR A 42 -7.19 30.59 25.81
N GLU A 43 -7.06 29.27 25.94
CA GLU A 43 -6.79 28.35 24.82
C GLU A 43 -8.12 27.90 24.19
N ASP A 44 -8.24 28.04 22.87
CA ASP A 44 -9.44 27.66 22.12
C ASP A 44 -9.39 26.17 21.75
N ASN A 45 -10.27 25.39 22.36
CA ASN A 45 -10.35 23.93 22.24
C ASN A 45 -11.56 23.48 21.39
N GLY A 46 -11.87 24.26 20.35
CA GLY A 46 -12.88 23.92 19.35
C GLY A 46 -14.30 24.34 19.72
N ALA A 47 -15.29 24.00 18.87
CA ALA A 47 -16.68 24.38 19.07
C ALA A 47 -17.34 23.64 20.25
N VAL A 48 -18.16 24.35 21.02
CA VAL A 48 -19.14 23.75 21.93
C VAL A 48 -20.26 23.15 21.08
N LEU A 49 -20.77 21.98 21.48
CA LEU A 49 -21.92 21.38 20.82
C LEU A 49 -23.12 22.32 20.97
N THR A 50 -23.59 22.89 19.86
CA THR A 50 -24.75 23.78 19.84
C THR A 50 -25.99 22.99 20.24
N ASN A 51 -26.67 23.45 21.28
CA ASN A 51 -27.97 22.93 21.66
C ASN A 51 -29.02 24.04 21.60
N GLU A 52 -30.23 23.66 21.20
CA GLU A 52 -31.38 24.55 21.12
C GLU A 52 -32.58 23.87 21.79
N GLN A 53 -33.28 24.60 22.65
CA GLN A 53 -34.55 24.19 23.24
C GLN A 53 -35.66 24.89 22.47
N ILE A 54 -36.55 24.10 21.89
CA ILE A 54 -37.65 24.59 21.05
C ILE A 54 -38.96 24.32 21.78
N VAL A 55 -39.81 25.34 21.87
CA VAL A 55 -41.19 25.23 22.34
C VAL A 55 -42.13 25.40 21.16
N GLY A 56 -42.77 24.31 20.78
CA GLY A 56 -43.84 24.26 19.79
C GLY A 56 -45.22 24.33 20.43
N LYS A 57 -46.17 24.91 19.70
CA LYS A 57 -47.60 24.97 20.03
C LYS A 57 -48.38 24.32 18.90
N VAL A 58 -49.35 23.49 19.25
CA VAL A 58 -50.33 22.90 18.34
C VAL A 58 -51.70 23.46 18.69
N VAL A 59 -52.40 24.02 17.70
CA VAL A 59 -53.70 24.68 17.88
C VAL A 59 -54.69 24.11 16.87
N GLY A 60 -55.91 23.81 17.33
CA GLY A 60 -57.01 23.44 16.43
C GLY A 60 -57.98 22.43 17.04
N LYS A 61 -59.06 22.11 16.31
CA LYS A 61 -60.05 21.11 16.74
C LYS A 61 -59.47 19.70 16.85
N ASP A 62 -58.40 19.41 16.10
CA ASP A 62 -57.71 18.13 16.07
C ASP A 62 -56.35 18.17 16.82
N TYR A 63 -56.16 19.10 17.76
CA TYR A 63 -54.89 19.34 18.44
C TYR A 63 -54.32 18.07 19.10
N MET A 64 -55.18 17.18 19.62
CA MET A 64 -54.77 15.91 20.23
C MET A 64 -54.19 14.92 19.20
N THR A 65 -54.71 14.90 17.98
CA THR A 65 -54.21 14.04 16.90
C THR A 65 -52.87 14.57 16.38
N LEU A 66 -52.79 15.89 16.18
CA LEU A 66 -51.56 16.57 15.78
C LEU A 66 -50.45 16.44 16.83
N LEU A 67 -50.79 16.53 18.12
CA LEU A 67 -49.86 16.32 19.23
C LEU A 67 -49.26 14.91 19.21
N ARG A 68 -50.09 13.88 18.99
CA ARG A 68 -49.62 12.48 18.89
C ARG A 68 -48.67 12.29 17.72
N ASN A 69 -49.04 12.80 16.55
CA ASN A 69 -48.20 12.71 15.36
C ASN A 69 -46.85 13.41 15.56
N LEU A 70 -46.84 14.57 16.22
CA LEU A 70 -45.63 15.31 16.55
C LEU A 70 -44.76 14.53 17.54
N LEU A 71 -45.36 13.95 18.58
CA LEU A 71 -44.64 13.18 19.60
C LEU A 71 -44.06 11.88 19.01
N ASP A 72 -44.81 11.20 18.14
CA ASP A 72 -44.33 10.03 17.40
C ASP A 72 -43.18 10.38 16.46
N ALA A 73 -43.27 11.53 15.76
CA ALA A 73 -42.21 12.02 14.90
C ALA A 73 -40.95 12.38 15.69
N LEU A 74 -41.07 13.00 16.87
CA LEU A 74 -39.92 13.36 17.71
C LEU A 74 -39.24 12.14 18.35
N ASN A 75 -39.98 11.06 18.61
CA ASN A 75 -39.45 9.85 19.26
C ASN A 75 -38.84 8.81 18.30
N GLN A 76 -38.85 9.00 16.97
CA GLN A 76 -38.20 8.03 16.08
C GLN A 76 -36.66 8.09 16.18
N PRO A 77 -35.96 6.94 16.13
CA PRO A 77 -34.52 6.89 16.26
C PRO A 77 -33.79 7.58 15.10
N GLY A 78 -32.59 8.11 15.38
CA GLY A 78 -31.69 8.70 14.38
C GLY A 78 -31.86 10.21 14.19
N THR A 79 -31.02 10.77 13.32
CA THR A 79 -31.05 12.19 12.95
C THR A 79 -32.27 12.48 12.07
N CYS A 80 -32.73 13.72 12.08
CA CYS A 80 -33.87 14.13 11.29
C CYS A 80 -33.71 15.51 10.69
N GLU A 81 -34.39 15.73 9.57
CA GLU A 81 -34.55 17.05 8.99
C GLU A 81 -35.60 17.85 9.78
N MET A 82 -35.21 19.04 10.20
CA MET A 82 -36.07 20.04 10.82
C MET A 82 -36.02 21.32 9.99
N ILE A 83 -37.20 21.84 9.66
CA ILE A 83 -37.37 23.12 8.99
C ILE A 83 -37.68 24.17 10.04
N HIS A 84 -36.75 25.09 10.23
CA HIS A 84 -36.88 26.20 11.16
C HIS A 84 -37.26 27.50 10.43
N PRO A 85 -38.28 28.27 10.89
CA PRO A 85 -38.71 29.52 10.25
C PRO A 85 -37.60 30.57 10.03
N TRP A 86 -36.62 30.63 10.95
CA TRP A 86 -35.51 31.60 10.88
C TRP A 86 -34.21 31.04 10.29
N TRP A 87 -33.99 29.72 10.35
CA TRP A 87 -32.71 29.10 9.99
C TRP A 87 -32.79 28.14 8.81
N GLY A 88 -33.99 27.92 8.26
CA GLY A 88 -34.20 27.01 7.15
C GLY A 88 -34.07 25.54 7.55
N VAL A 89 -33.67 24.72 6.59
CA VAL A 89 -33.54 23.26 6.74
C VAL A 89 -32.26 22.93 7.51
N ARG A 90 -32.37 22.17 8.60
CA ARG A 90 -31.23 21.70 9.40
C ARG A 90 -31.38 20.21 9.72
N THR A 91 -30.26 19.50 9.71
CA THR A 91 -30.20 18.13 10.22
C THR A 91 -29.91 18.17 11.71
N VAL A 92 -30.84 17.68 12.51
CA VAL A 92 -30.75 17.73 13.97
C VAL A 92 -30.96 16.36 14.59
N GLN A 93 -30.38 16.15 15.77
CA GLN A 93 -30.69 15.03 16.64
C GLN A 93 -31.64 15.54 17.73
N VAL A 94 -32.84 14.97 17.79
CA VAL A 94 -33.81 15.28 18.86
C VAL A 94 -33.40 14.56 20.15
N GLY A 95 -33.41 15.30 21.24
CA GLY A 95 -33.14 14.84 22.60
C GLY A 95 -34.42 14.67 23.41
N GLU A 96 -34.41 15.14 24.66
CA GLU A 96 -35.55 15.01 25.56
C GLU A 96 -36.76 15.80 25.03
N VAL A 97 -37.94 15.18 25.10
CA VAL A 97 -39.23 15.74 24.68
C VAL A 97 -40.18 15.73 25.88
N SER A 98 -40.81 16.88 26.13
CA SER A 98 -41.83 17.06 27.16
C SER A 98 -43.06 17.74 26.55
N HIS A 99 -44.25 17.48 27.09
CA HIS A 99 -45.48 18.12 26.64
C HIS A 99 -46.28 18.64 27.82
N ARG A 100 -47.00 19.74 27.61
CA ARG A 100 -47.87 20.37 28.59
C ARG A 100 -49.24 20.61 27.94
N LEU A 101 -50.26 20.11 28.61
CA LEU A 101 -51.67 20.38 28.33
C LEU A 101 -52.17 21.25 29.47
N ASP A 102 -52.66 22.44 29.15
CA ASP A 102 -53.27 23.33 30.13
C ASP A 102 -54.78 23.22 30.04
N ASN A 103 -55.46 23.10 31.18
CA ASN A 103 -56.92 23.01 31.22
C ASN A 103 -57.57 24.40 31.21
N GLU A 104 -56.79 25.47 31.38
CA GLU A 104 -57.26 26.86 31.29
C GLU A 104 -57.34 27.36 29.83
N GLU A 105 -56.55 26.78 28.92
CA GLU A 105 -56.56 27.07 27.49
C GLU A 105 -57.13 25.88 26.69
N ASP A 106 -58.39 25.96 26.28
CA ASP A 106 -59.00 24.90 25.47
C ASP A 106 -58.45 24.90 24.03
N GLY A 107 -58.20 23.71 23.48
CA GLY A 107 -57.75 23.52 22.10
C GLY A 107 -56.26 23.77 21.82
N VAL A 108 -55.41 23.79 22.87
CA VAL A 108 -53.96 24.06 22.75
C VAL A 108 -53.12 22.99 23.46
N ALA A 109 -52.05 22.55 22.79
CA ALA A 109 -51.00 21.76 23.42
C ALA A 109 -49.62 22.38 23.18
N TYR A 110 -48.77 22.36 24.22
CA TYR A 110 -47.38 22.81 24.14
C TYR A 110 -46.45 21.60 24.17
N VAL A 111 -45.44 21.60 23.30
CA VAL A 111 -44.39 20.58 23.25
C VAL A 111 -43.04 21.26 23.32
N THR A 112 -42.21 20.84 24.27
CA THR A 112 -40.86 21.35 24.46
C THR A 112 -39.87 20.23 24.20
N PHE A 113 -38.97 20.42 23.26
CA PHE A 113 -37.94 19.44 22.94
C PHE A 113 -36.58 20.11 22.74
N THR A 114 -35.53 19.36 23.03
CA THR A 114 -34.15 19.80 22.80
C THR A 114 -33.63 19.22 21.49
N VAL A 115 -32.92 20.02 20.71
CA VAL A 115 -32.27 19.59 19.48
C VAL A 115 -30.78 19.90 19.56
N TRP A 116 -29.98 18.98 19.03
CA TRP A 116 -28.55 19.16 18.81
C TRP A 116 -28.28 19.19 17.31
N GLU A 117 -27.40 20.08 16.89
CA GLU A 117 -26.94 20.10 15.49
C GLU A 117 -26.23 18.79 15.18
N ALA A 118 -26.77 18.02 14.23
CA ALA A 118 -26.20 16.73 13.87
C ALA A 118 -24.95 16.99 13.04
N GLY A 119 -23.79 17.05 13.70
CA GLY A 119 -22.51 17.00 13.01
C GLY A 119 -22.40 15.74 12.16
N THR A 120 -21.68 15.81 11.04
CA THR A 120 -21.26 14.60 10.34
C THR A 120 -20.45 13.75 11.32
N ARG A 121 -20.80 12.46 11.41
CA ARG A 121 -20.14 11.51 12.30
C ARG A 121 -18.69 11.32 11.80
N LEU A 122 -17.77 12.16 12.27
CA LEU A 122 -16.32 12.12 12.04
C LEU A 122 -15.64 10.96 12.80
N PHE A 123 -16.35 9.89 13.10
CA PHE A 123 -15.73 8.67 13.59
C PHE A 123 -15.37 7.85 12.37
N PRO A 124 -14.08 7.58 12.07
CA PRO A 124 -13.76 6.60 11.06
C PRO A 124 -14.43 5.30 11.50
N SER A 125 -15.36 4.76 10.70
CA SER A 125 -15.58 3.32 10.71
C SER A 125 -14.19 2.71 10.54
N ALA A 126 -13.79 1.75 11.39
CA ALA A 126 -12.53 1.06 11.23
C ALA A 126 -12.44 0.56 9.79
N ALA A 127 -11.75 1.30 8.93
CA ALA A 127 -11.44 0.88 7.59
C ALA A 127 -10.48 -0.29 7.80
N ILE A 128 -10.78 -1.42 7.17
CA ILE A 128 -9.86 -2.54 7.17
C ILE A 128 -8.54 -2.01 6.60
N ASP A 129 -7.47 -2.11 7.39
CA ASP A 129 -6.13 -1.80 6.90
C ASP A 129 -5.76 -2.88 5.88
N THR A 130 -5.96 -2.56 4.60
CA THR A 130 -5.71 -3.47 3.50
C THR A 130 -4.22 -3.80 3.37
N ALA A 131 -3.35 -2.86 3.76
CA ALA A 131 -1.91 -3.05 3.75
C ALA A 131 -1.49 -4.04 4.84
N ALA A 132 -2.02 -3.90 6.06
CA ALA A 132 -1.81 -4.89 7.12
C ALA A 132 -2.37 -6.27 6.74
N THR A 133 -3.53 -6.30 6.06
CA THR A 133 -4.13 -7.56 5.58
C THR A 133 -3.23 -8.24 4.52
N LEU A 134 -2.66 -7.47 3.60
CA LEU A 134 -1.69 -7.96 2.62
C LEU A 134 -0.41 -8.47 3.30
N GLY A 135 0.14 -7.74 4.26
CA GLY A 135 1.31 -8.16 5.04
C GLY A 135 1.09 -9.49 5.75
N ASN A 136 -0.02 -9.62 6.48
CA ASN A 136 -0.37 -10.88 7.18
C ASN A 136 -0.54 -12.07 6.21
N ALA A 137 -1.10 -11.82 5.02
CA ALA A 137 -1.23 -12.87 4.01
C ALA A 137 0.13 -13.28 3.42
N ALA A 138 1.08 -12.34 3.30
CA ALA A 138 2.44 -12.61 2.86
C ALA A 138 3.19 -13.46 3.90
N ASP A 139 3.07 -13.12 5.18
CA ASP A 139 3.64 -13.89 6.29
C ASP A 139 3.11 -15.33 6.32
N ALA A 140 1.79 -15.50 6.14
CA ALA A 140 1.16 -16.81 6.07
C ALA A 140 1.66 -17.64 4.88
N ALA A 141 1.87 -17.01 3.73
CA ALA A 141 2.42 -17.67 2.54
C ALA A 141 3.91 -18.05 2.71
N ASN A 142 4.69 -17.21 3.39
CA ASN A 142 6.07 -17.53 3.78
C ASN A 142 6.11 -18.73 4.71
N GLY A 143 5.32 -18.73 5.79
CA GLY A 143 5.27 -19.85 6.72
C GLY A 143 4.84 -21.17 6.07
N ALA A 144 3.88 -21.14 5.14
CA ALA A 144 3.50 -22.32 4.37
C ALA A 144 4.63 -22.81 3.43
N THR A 145 5.37 -21.88 2.81
CA THR A 145 6.50 -22.18 1.94
C THR A 145 7.66 -22.81 2.71
N GLU A 146 7.99 -22.26 3.90
CA GLU A 146 9.02 -22.81 4.78
C GLU A 146 8.65 -24.22 5.25
N GLN A 147 7.38 -24.46 5.60
CA GLN A 147 6.91 -25.80 5.97
C GLN A 147 7.00 -26.78 4.80
N SER A 148 6.64 -26.35 3.60
CA SER A 148 6.74 -27.18 2.39
C SER A 148 8.18 -27.56 2.06
N PHE A 149 9.11 -26.62 2.26
CA PHE A 149 10.54 -26.87 2.10
C PHE A 149 11.04 -27.87 3.15
N LEU A 150 10.65 -27.67 4.41
CA LEU A 150 10.97 -28.59 5.52
C LEU A 150 10.52 -30.03 5.25
N ASP A 151 9.31 -30.19 4.72
CA ASP A 151 8.74 -31.51 4.44
C ASP A 151 9.41 -32.20 3.24
N SER A 152 9.96 -31.43 2.30
CA SER A 152 10.53 -31.94 1.03
C SER A 152 12.05 -32.07 1.05
N PHE A 153 12.74 -31.32 1.89
CA PHE A 153 14.20 -31.24 1.90
C PHE A 153 14.85 -32.41 2.67
N LEU A 154 15.78 -33.09 2.04
CA LEU A 154 16.52 -34.22 2.61
C LEU A 154 17.88 -33.78 3.16
N THR A 155 18.14 -34.02 4.43
CA THR A 155 19.42 -33.70 5.08
C THR A 155 20.48 -34.79 4.86
N GLY A 156 21.76 -34.44 4.98
CA GLY A 156 22.87 -35.40 4.93
C GLY A 156 23.30 -35.80 3.51
N ILE A 157 22.93 -35.00 2.52
CA ILE A 157 23.36 -35.15 1.12
C ILE A 157 24.57 -34.26 0.88
N ASP A 158 25.65 -34.86 0.37
CA ASP A 158 26.85 -34.13 -0.02
C ASP A 158 26.57 -33.23 -1.25
N ASN A 159 27.25 -32.09 -1.33
CA ASN A 159 27.13 -31.09 -2.42
C ASN A 159 25.91 -30.13 -2.37
N MET A 160 25.28 -29.94 -1.21
CA MET A 160 24.22 -28.92 -1.05
C MET A 160 24.73 -27.50 -0.72
N GLY A 161 25.96 -27.39 -0.20
CA GLY A 161 26.60 -26.11 0.12
C GLY A 161 26.75 -25.17 -1.07
N PRO A 162 27.33 -25.63 -2.20
CA PRO A 162 27.56 -24.76 -3.36
C PRO A 162 26.29 -24.13 -3.95
N MET A 163 25.14 -24.78 -3.81
CA MET A 163 23.85 -24.22 -4.23
C MET A 163 23.46 -23.02 -3.37
N VAL A 164 23.55 -23.17 -2.05
CA VAL A 164 23.27 -22.08 -1.10
C VAL A 164 24.31 -20.96 -1.27
N ASP A 165 25.58 -21.29 -1.43
CA ASP A 165 26.64 -20.30 -1.68
C ASP A 165 26.40 -19.51 -2.96
N THR A 166 25.96 -20.17 -4.04
CA THR A 166 25.62 -19.50 -5.30
C THR A 166 24.46 -18.52 -5.11
N LEU A 167 23.44 -18.86 -4.31
CA LEU A 167 22.38 -17.91 -3.94
C LEU A 167 22.93 -16.70 -3.22
N LEU A 168 23.73 -16.92 -2.18
CA LEU A 168 24.25 -15.83 -1.36
C LEU A 168 25.17 -14.92 -2.18
N ASP A 169 25.98 -15.48 -3.09
CA ASP A 169 26.82 -14.71 -4.01
C ASP A 169 25.98 -13.94 -5.05
N ASP A 170 24.91 -14.56 -5.57
CA ASP A 170 23.98 -13.92 -6.50
C ASP A 170 23.26 -12.72 -5.85
N LEU A 171 22.89 -12.84 -4.57
CA LEU A 171 22.27 -11.79 -3.78
C LEU A 171 23.28 -10.68 -3.45
N ASP A 172 24.49 -11.02 -3.03
CA ASP A 172 25.57 -10.05 -2.79
C ASP A 172 25.86 -9.23 -4.06
N GLU A 173 26.04 -9.89 -5.21
CA GLU A 173 26.30 -9.21 -6.49
C GLU A 173 25.16 -8.28 -6.91
N LEU A 174 23.90 -8.68 -6.71
CA LEU A 174 22.76 -7.84 -7.04
C LEU A 174 22.75 -6.55 -6.21
N THR A 175 23.13 -6.64 -4.94
CA THR A 175 23.10 -5.50 -4.03
C THR A 175 24.30 -4.56 -4.16
N ARG A 176 25.46 -5.05 -4.63
CA ARG A 176 26.60 -4.19 -5.01
C ARG A 176 26.29 -3.24 -6.17
N GLY A 177 25.27 -3.54 -6.97
CA GLY A 177 24.77 -2.65 -8.03
C GLY A 177 23.93 -1.47 -7.52
N LEU A 178 23.62 -1.40 -6.22
CA LEU A 178 22.75 -0.36 -5.67
C LEU A 178 23.54 0.93 -5.34
N PRO A 179 23.07 2.11 -5.79
CA PRO A 179 23.84 3.37 -5.75
C PRO A 179 23.97 4.04 -4.37
N THR A 180 23.31 3.54 -3.32
CA THR A 180 23.34 4.14 -1.97
C THR A 180 23.23 3.04 -0.91
N LEU A 181 24.04 3.11 0.15
CA LEU A 181 24.00 2.14 1.26
C LEU A 181 23.48 2.81 2.55
N PRO A 182 22.17 2.69 2.87
CA PRO A 182 21.63 3.04 4.19
C PRO A 182 22.24 2.19 5.31
N ASP A 183 22.07 2.57 6.59
CA ASP A 183 22.48 1.73 7.73
C ASP A 183 21.88 0.30 7.66
N GLN A 184 20.66 0.18 7.12
CA GLN A 184 19.96 -1.09 6.88
C GLN A 184 20.69 -2.01 5.89
N PHE A 185 21.47 -1.45 4.95
CA PHE A 185 22.31 -2.23 4.05
C PHE A 185 23.39 -2.97 4.82
N ARG A 186 24.02 -2.31 5.81
CA ARG A 186 25.08 -2.94 6.60
C ARG A 186 24.54 -4.11 7.41
N GLU A 187 23.37 -3.96 8.02
CA GLU A 187 22.70 -5.05 8.76
C GLU A 187 22.37 -6.23 7.85
N TRP A 188 21.87 -5.95 6.65
CA TRP A 188 21.59 -6.96 5.63
C TRP A 188 22.86 -7.68 5.17
N THR A 189 23.95 -6.96 4.85
CA THR A 189 25.23 -7.55 4.46
C THR A 189 25.83 -8.38 5.60
N ASP A 190 25.75 -7.89 6.84
CA ASP A 190 26.21 -8.62 8.03
C ASP A 190 25.38 -9.91 8.23
N ARG A 191 24.09 -9.92 7.93
CA ARG A 191 23.24 -11.12 7.94
C ARG A 191 23.63 -12.09 6.83
N LEU A 192 23.84 -11.60 5.61
CA LEU A 192 24.24 -12.40 4.46
C LEU A 192 25.59 -13.09 4.70
N MET A 193 26.60 -12.35 5.18
CA MET A 193 27.93 -12.90 5.50
C MET A 193 27.85 -13.95 6.61
N ARG A 194 27.11 -13.70 7.69
CA ARG A 194 26.91 -14.70 8.76
C ARG A 194 26.23 -15.96 8.23
N THR A 195 25.26 -15.81 7.33
CA THR A 195 24.57 -16.95 6.73
C THR A 195 25.54 -17.76 5.88
N LYS A 196 26.38 -17.11 5.07
CA LYS A 196 27.44 -17.75 4.27
C LYS A 196 28.41 -18.54 5.14
N ASP A 197 28.86 -17.98 6.25
CA ASP A 197 29.76 -18.67 7.19
C ASP A 197 29.08 -19.85 7.90
N SER A 198 27.76 -19.87 7.96
CA SER A 198 26.96 -20.88 8.68
C SER A 198 26.27 -21.91 7.77
N VAL A 199 26.50 -21.88 6.44
CA VAL A 199 25.84 -22.79 5.48
C VAL A 199 25.98 -24.26 5.89
N GLY A 200 27.17 -24.67 6.32
CA GLY A 200 27.42 -26.05 6.76
C GLY A 200 26.56 -26.49 7.94
N SER A 201 26.31 -25.61 8.92
CA SER A 201 25.39 -25.90 10.03
C SER A 201 23.92 -25.80 9.62
N LEU A 202 23.57 -24.83 8.76
CA LEU A 202 22.19 -24.63 8.32
C LEU A 202 21.67 -25.79 7.46
N LEU A 203 22.54 -26.43 6.67
CA LEU A 203 22.18 -27.63 5.89
C LEU A 203 21.78 -28.82 6.78
N ALA A 204 22.19 -28.84 8.05
CA ALA A 204 21.74 -29.84 9.01
C ALA A 204 20.34 -29.53 9.57
N TYR A 205 19.89 -28.27 9.48
CA TYR A 205 18.62 -27.79 10.02
C TYR A 205 17.82 -27.06 8.93
N PRO A 206 17.11 -27.79 8.04
CA PRO A 206 16.47 -27.20 6.86
C PRO A 206 15.45 -26.09 7.17
N GLY A 207 14.85 -26.10 8.36
CA GLY A 207 13.92 -25.04 8.77
C GLY A 207 14.62 -23.74 9.15
N GLU A 208 15.83 -23.83 9.68
CA GLU A 208 16.68 -22.64 9.91
C GLU A 208 17.20 -22.10 8.60
N LEU A 209 17.66 -22.98 7.69
CA LEU A 209 18.05 -22.60 6.34
C LEU A 209 16.92 -21.85 5.61
N ALA A 210 15.70 -22.40 5.65
CA ALA A 210 14.55 -21.79 4.99
C ALA A 210 14.27 -20.39 5.52
N ARG A 211 14.22 -20.23 6.86
CA ARG A 211 13.97 -18.95 7.53
C ARG A 211 15.06 -17.90 7.27
N GLU A 212 16.32 -18.31 7.21
CA GLU A 212 17.40 -17.37 6.90
C GLU A 212 17.35 -16.92 5.45
N VAL A 213 17.11 -17.83 4.51
CA VAL A 213 16.97 -17.50 3.09
C VAL A 213 15.76 -16.61 2.85
N THR A 214 14.58 -16.96 3.37
CA THR A 214 13.36 -16.15 3.22
C THR A 214 13.55 -14.76 3.84
N GLY A 215 14.19 -14.69 5.01
CA GLY A 215 14.45 -13.43 5.68
C GLY A 215 15.46 -12.54 4.95
N ILE A 216 16.55 -13.09 4.41
CA ILE A 216 17.51 -12.30 3.61
C ILE A 216 16.83 -11.72 2.37
N VAL A 217 15.97 -12.51 1.71
CA VAL A 217 15.19 -12.02 0.55
C VAL A 217 14.21 -10.94 1.01
N GLU A 218 13.48 -11.16 2.10
CA GLU A 218 12.53 -10.17 2.61
C GLU A 218 13.19 -8.83 2.97
N ASP A 219 14.35 -8.86 3.61
CA ASP A 219 15.10 -7.66 4.07
C ASP A 219 15.55 -6.75 2.91
N ILE A 220 15.58 -7.23 1.66
CA ILE A 220 15.89 -6.42 0.46
C ILE A 220 14.99 -5.18 0.37
N LYS A 221 13.73 -5.25 0.81
CA LYS A 221 12.80 -4.09 0.78
C LYS A 221 13.25 -2.95 1.70
N GLY A 222 13.99 -3.24 2.77
CA GLY A 222 14.58 -2.21 3.65
C GLY A 222 15.86 -1.61 3.08
N VAL A 223 16.65 -2.43 2.38
CA VAL A 223 17.85 -1.99 1.68
C VAL A 223 17.53 -0.99 0.56
N VAL A 224 16.45 -1.22 -0.17
CA VAL A 224 16.02 -0.36 -1.27
C VAL A 224 15.13 0.75 -0.72
N THR A 225 15.62 1.99 -0.72
CA THR A 225 14.94 3.20 -0.19
C THR A 225 13.53 3.47 -0.74
N ASP A 226 13.12 2.76 -1.79
CA ASP A 226 11.77 2.82 -2.37
C ASP A 226 11.22 1.40 -2.59
N PRO A 227 10.14 0.99 -1.90
CA PRO A 227 9.60 -0.37 -2.01
C PRO A 227 9.16 -0.77 -3.43
N ILE A 228 8.83 0.20 -4.30
CA ILE A 228 8.52 -0.07 -5.71
C ILE A 228 9.78 -0.48 -6.49
N ARG A 229 10.94 0.10 -6.15
CA ARG A 229 12.22 -0.27 -6.76
C ARG A 229 12.67 -1.66 -6.30
N ALA A 230 12.25 -2.11 -5.11
CA ALA A 230 12.52 -3.47 -4.64
C ALA A 230 11.84 -4.54 -5.53
N LEU A 231 10.72 -4.21 -6.19
CA LEU A 231 10.00 -5.16 -7.05
C LEU A 231 10.84 -5.66 -8.23
N SER A 232 11.59 -4.77 -8.90
CA SER A 232 12.46 -5.19 -10.00
C SER A 232 13.64 -6.04 -9.50
N VAL A 233 14.09 -5.80 -8.27
CA VAL A 233 15.08 -6.66 -7.62
C VAL A 233 14.52 -8.05 -7.38
N TYR A 234 13.31 -8.17 -6.80
CA TYR A 234 12.67 -9.46 -6.55
C TYR A 234 12.41 -10.26 -7.84
N ASP A 235 11.93 -9.59 -8.87
CA ASP A 235 11.70 -10.16 -10.20
C ASP A 235 13.00 -10.66 -10.84
N ASN A 236 14.11 -9.92 -10.69
CA ASN A 236 15.43 -10.38 -11.13
C ASN A 236 15.93 -11.60 -10.33
N VAL A 237 15.70 -11.63 -9.02
CA VAL A 237 16.01 -12.80 -8.18
C VAL A 237 15.22 -14.02 -8.64
N SER A 238 13.89 -13.90 -8.81
CA SER A 238 13.05 -15.01 -9.28
C SER A 238 13.51 -15.55 -10.63
N ARG A 239 13.70 -14.68 -11.63
CA ARG A 239 14.11 -15.09 -12.99
C ARG A 239 15.49 -15.76 -13.03
N ARG A 240 16.44 -15.26 -12.23
CA ARG A 240 17.80 -15.84 -12.15
C ARG A 240 17.76 -17.27 -11.61
N TRP A 241 16.81 -17.57 -10.74
CA TRP A 241 16.66 -18.87 -10.09
C TRP A 241 15.75 -19.84 -10.86
N GLU A 242 14.72 -19.33 -11.55
CA GLU A 242 13.96 -20.11 -12.55
C GLU A 242 14.84 -20.57 -13.72
N GLY A 243 15.86 -19.76 -14.07
CA GLY A 243 16.83 -20.03 -15.13
C GLY A 243 17.86 -21.13 -14.81
N MET A 244 17.42 -22.36 -14.56
CA MET A 244 18.21 -23.61 -14.69
C MET A 244 19.50 -23.72 -13.84
N ARG A 245 19.63 -22.96 -12.75
CA ARG A 245 20.85 -22.98 -11.91
C ARG A 245 20.92 -24.12 -10.89
N ALA A 246 19.79 -24.58 -10.34
CA ALA A 246 19.80 -25.69 -9.37
C ALA A 246 20.35 -26.98 -9.98
N GLU A 247 19.91 -27.34 -11.18
CA GLU A 247 20.41 -28.51 -11.92
C GLU A 247 21.89 -28.37 -12.30
N LEU A 248 22.32 -27.20 -12.79
CA LEU A 248 23.72 -26.94 -13.13
C LEU A 248 24.65 -26.90 -11.90
N ALA A 249 24.18 -26.41 -10.76
CA ALA A 249 24.95 -26.35 -9.51
C ALA A 249 25.20 -27.75 -8.94
N ILE A 250 24.18 -28.61 -9.01
CA ILE A 250 24.27 -29.99 -8.53
C ILE A 250 25.07 -30.87 -9.48
N THR A 251 25.00 -30.64 -10.80
CA THR A 251 25.71 -31.45 -11.81
C THR A 251 27.12 -30.94 -12.14
N GLY A 252 27.58 -29.85 -11.50
CA GLY A 252 28.94 -29.33 -11.67
C GLY A 252 29.17 -28.51 -12.95
N GLY A 253 28.11 -28.02 -13.58
CA GLY A 253 28.16 -27.21 -14.82
C GLY A 253 28.48 -25.73 -14.62
N LEU A 254 28.60 -25.25 -13.37
CA LEU A 254 29.01 -23.88 -13.05
C LEU A 254 30.54 -23.77 -12.94
N SER A 255 31.12 -22.75 -13.58
CA SER A 255 32.56 -22.48 -13.61
C SER A 255 33.21 -22.26 -12.24
N THR A 256 32.43 -22.02 -11.20
CA THR A 256 32.87 -21.78 -9.81
C THR A 256 33.07 -23.06 -8.99
N GLY A 257 32.68 -24.24 -9.50
CA GLY A 257 32.83 -25.53 -8.81
C GLY A 257 34.20 -26.22 -8.98
N ILE A 258 35.22 -25.51 -9.48
CA ILE A 258 36.57 -26.09 -9.62
C ILE A 258 37.23 -26.12 -8.24
N ILE A 259 37.21 -27.28 -7.60
CA ILE A 259 38.02 -27.53 -6.40
C ILE A 259 39.46 -27.76 -6.88
N SER A 260 40.36 -26.87 -6.49
CA SER A 260 41.79 -27.01 -6.79
C SER A 260 42.55 -27.45 -5.54
N ASP A 261 43.05 -28.68 -5.56
CA ASP A 261 44.01 -29.15 -4.56
C ASP A 261 45.43 -28.86 -5.08
N ALA A 262 46.04 -27.81 -4.53
CA ALA A 262 47.39 -27.37 -4.90
C ALA A 262 48.47 -28.42 -4.56
N SER A 263 48.19 -29.37 -3.66
CA SER A 263 49.12 -30.44 -3.27
C SER A 263 49.04 -31.66 -4.19
N ALA A 264 47.87 -31.94 -4.76
CA ALA A 264 47.60 -33.09 -5.62
C ALA A 264 47.64 -32.78 -7.13
N GLY A 265 47.79 -31.51 -7.53
CA GLY A 265 47.89 -31.11 -8.94
C GLY A 265 46.66 -31.47 -9.78
N SER A 266 45.50 -31.60 -9.13
CA SER A 266 44.26 -32.06 -9.74
C SER A 266 43.18 -30.98 -9.63
N ALA A 267 42.50 -30.71 -10.74
CA ALA A 267 41.30 -29.90 -10.81
C ALA A 267 40.13 -30.82 -11.10
N ALA A 268 39.20 -30.95 -10.15
CA ALA A 268 37.98 -31.72 -10.34
C ALA A 268 36.79 -30.76 -10.36
N SER A 269 36.01 -30.84 -11.43
CA SER A 269 34.63 -30.35 -11.49
C SER A 269 33.75 -31.58 -11.47
N GLY A 270 33.42 -32.04 -10.27
CA GLY A 270 32.65 -33.27 -10.08
C GLY A 270 31.99 -33.24 -8.72
N PRO A 271 30.66 -33.41 -8.63
CA PRO A 271 30.00 -33.63 -7.34
C PRO A 271 30.62 -34.85 -6.65
N THR A 272 30.82 -34.81 -5.33
CA THR A 272 31.11 -35.99 -4.49
C THR A 272 29.86 -36.86 -4.31
N ILE A 273 29.02 -36.96 -5.34
CA ILE A 273 27.80 -37.74 -5.34
C ILE A 273 28.19 -39.14 -5.82
N ASP A 274 28.19 -40.09 -4.90
CA ASP A 274 28.71 -41.44 -5.15
C ASP A 274 27.66 -42.35 -5.80
N THR A 275 26.37 -42.01 -5.72
CA THR A 275 25.27 -42.84 -6.23
C THR A 275 24.19 -42.08 -7.02
N ALA A 276 23.52 -42.78 -7.94
CA ALA A 276 22.36 -42.24 -8.68
C ALA A 276 21.19 -41.86 -7.75
N THR A 277 21.07 -42.53 -6.59
CA THR A 277 20.06 -42.21 -5.57
C THR A 277 20.35 -40.88 -4.90
N GLU A 278 21.61 -40.64 -4.50
CA GLU A 278 22.04 -39.35 -3.94
C GLU A 278 21.95 -38.24 -4.98
N GLN A 279 22.21 -38.52 -6.26
CA GLN A 279 22.03 -37.57 -7.35
C GLN A 279 20.57 -37.13 -7.49
N ASN A 280 19.64 -38.09 -7.52
CA ASN A 280 18.22 -37.80 -7.62
C ASN A 280 17.70 -37.04 -6.39
N ALA A 281 18.20 -37.38 -5.20
CA ALA A 281 17.85 -36.69 -3.96
C ALA A 281 18.41 -35.26 -3.92
N ALA A 282 19.65 -35.06 -4.40
CA ALA A 282 20.25 -33.73 -4.56
C ALA A 282 19.42 -32.87 -5.54
N LEU A 283 19.02 -33.42 -6.69
CA LEU A 283 18.16 -32.73 -7.67
C LEU A 283 16.80 -32.35 -7.07
N ALA A 284 16.17 -33.24 -6.31
CA ALA A 284 14.92 -32.96 -5.61
C ALA A 284 15.07 -31.83 -4.57
N ASN A 285 16.17 -31.82 -3.81
CA ASN A 285 16.49 -30.73 -2.89
C ASN A 285 16.71 -29.41 -3.63
N GLY A 286 17.36 -29.45 -4.80
CA GLY A 286 17.55 -28.29 -5.66
C GLY A 286 16.24 -27.71 -6.16
N GLU A 287 15.29 -28.57 -6.55
CA GLU A 287 13.93 -28.15 -6.90
C GLU A 287 13.19 -27.53 -5.70
N ALA A 288 13.26 -28.17 -4.52
CA ALA A 288 12.67 -27.63 -3.30
C ALA A 288 13.25 -26.25 -2.93
N PHE A 289 14.57 -26.07 -3.08
CA PHE A 289 15.25 -24.80 -2.81
C PHE A 289 14.88 -23.73 -3.85
N THR A 290 14.75 -24.12 -5.12
CA THR A 290 14.30 -23.19 -6.18
C THR A 290 12.88 -22.71 -5.89
N LYS A 291 11.95 -23.62 -5.53
CA LYS A 291 10.59 -23.28 -5.11
C LYS A 291 10.57 -22.35 -3.90
N LEU A 292 11.44 -22.59 -2.92
CA LEU A 292 11.59 -21.72 -1.76
C LEU A 292 11.91 -20.28 -2.19
N ILE A 293 12.90 -20.09 -3.06
CA ILE A 293 13.35 -18.76 -3.49
C ILE A 293 12.31 -18.06 -4.38
N THR A 294 11.71 -18.76 -5.35
CA THR A 294 10.71 -18.14 -6.23
C THR A 294 9.47 -17.73 -5.46
N ARG A 295 9.01 -18.56 -4.52
CA ARG A 295 7.90 -18.20 -3.63
C ARG A 295 8.28 -17.08 -2.67
N SER A 296 9.46 -17.14 -2.02
CA SER A 296 9.90 -16.12 -1.07
C SER A 296 10.11 -14.75 -1.73
N SER A 297 10.58 -14.72 -2.98
CA SER A 297 10.73 -13.47 -3.73
C SER A 297 9.36 -12.86 -4.10
N ALA A 298 8.39 -13.68 -4.50
CA ALA A 298 7.03 -13.22 -4.80
C ALA A 298 6.27 -12.74 -3.55
N THR A 299 6.40 -13.44 -2.42
CA THR A 299 5.83 -13.02 -1.13
C THR A 299 6.52 -11.76 -0.59
N ALA A 300 7.85 -11.68 -0.70
CA ALA A 300 8.61 -10.48 -0.32
C ALA A 300 8.19 -9.27 -1.17
N ALA A 301 7.98 -9.45 -2.48
CA ALA A 301 7.45 -8.40 -3.36
C ALA A 301 6.07 -7.91 -2.91
N ALA A 302 5.16 -8.82 -2.53
CA ALA A 302 3.85 -8.44 -1.99
C ALA A 302 3.98 -7.69 -0.66
N SER A 303 4.89 -8.13 0.22
CA SER A 303 5.18 -7.46 1.49
C SER A 303 5.78 -6.05 1.28
N ALA A 304 6.59 -5.87 0.23
CA ALA A 304 7.15 -4.57 -0.13
C ALA A 304 6.04 -3.59 -0.55
N ILE A 305 5.08 -4.04 -1.37
CA ILE A 305 3.89 -3.25 -1.73
C ILE A 305 3.08 -2.87 -0.50
N ALA A 306 2.86 -3.81 0.44
CA ALA A 306 2.18 -3.53 1.70
C ALA A 306 2.89 -2.43 2.52
N SER A 307 4.23 -2.51 2.61
CA SER A 307 5.04 -1.54 3.36
C SER A 307 5.24 -0.19 2.65
N ALA A 308 4.90 -0.09 1.36
CA ALA A 308 5.09 1.12 0.58
C ALA A 308 4.26 2.27 1.13
N ASN A 309 4.82 3.49 1.18
CA ASN A 309 4.02 4.68 1.44
C ASN A 309 3.59 5.31 0.10
N PHE A 310 2.28 5.37 -0.14
CA PHE A 310 1.68 5.95 -1.34
C PHE A 310 1.15 7.39 -1.11
N GLY A 311 1.41 7.98 0.06
CA GLY A 311 0.96 9.33 0.40
C GLY A 311 1.61 10.45 -0.42
N SER A 312 0.97 11.62 -0.41
CA SER A 312 1.35 12.83 -1.17
C SER A 312 2.63 13.53 -0.68
N ASP A 313 3.17 13.14 0.48
CA ASP A 313 4.36 13.74 1.13
C ASP A 313 5.69 13.23 0.58
N ARG A 314 5.68 12.51 -0.56
CA ARG A 314 6.92 12.17 -1.23
C ARG A 314 7.50 13.45 -1.83
N ASP A 315 8.46 14.06 -1.14
CA ASP A 315 9.29 15.14 -1.68
C ASP A 315 10.18 14.58 -2.78
N PHE A 316 9.56 14.59 -3.94
CA PHE A 316 10.07 14.19 -5.22
C PHE A 316 10.90 15.32 -5.86
N THR A 317 10.93 16.51 -5.28
CA THR A 317 11.66 17.67 -5.80
C THR A 317 13.09 17.77 -5.27
N ALA A 318 13.47 16.90 -4.32
CA ALA A 318 14.86 16.77 -3.91
C ALA A 318 15.72 16.30 -5.09
N ASP A 319 16.60 17.19 -5.57
CA ASP A 319 17.69 16.86 -6.47
C ASP A 319 18.45 15.63 -5.90
N PRO A 320 18.61 14.53 -6.66
CA PRO A 320 19.52 13.48 -6.25
C PRO A 320 20.92 14.07 -6.37
N ALA A 321 21.40 14.70 -5.29
CA ALA A 321 22.81 15.03 -5.11
C ALA A 321 23.59 13.70 -5.10
N GLY A 322 23.90 13.19 -6.30
CA GLY A 322 24.37 11.82 -6.50
C GLY A 322 24.12 11.26 -7.91
N SER A 323 24.20 12.09 -8.96
CA SER A 323 24.41 11.58 -10.32
C SER A 323 25.75 10.84 -10.37
N VAL A 324 25.72 9.50 -10.29
CA VAL A 324 26.89 8.66 -10.56
C VAL A 324 26.67 7.95 -11.90
N THR A 325 27.46 8.35 -12.89
CA THR A 325 27.63 7.64 -14.16
C THR A 325 28.23 6.26 -13.87
N ILE A 326 27.57 5.18 -14.32
CA ILE A 326 28.15 3.84 -14.26
C ILE A 326 29.43 3.83 -15.09
N GLY A 327 30.56 3.65 -14.40
CA GLY A 327 31.82 3.30 -15.02
C GLY A 327 31.64 1.99 -15.79
N GLN A 328 32.14 1.97 -17.02
CA GLN A 328 32.40 0.76 -17.78
C GLN A 328 32.94 -0.35 -16.86
N SER A 329 32.34 -1.55 -16.96
CA SER A 329 32.90 -2.85 -16.58
C SER A 329 34.36 -2.78 -16.10
N LEU A 330 34.59 -2.85 -14.79
CA LEU A 330 35.93 -2.92 -14.20
C LEU A 330 36.50 -4.35 -14.12
N THR A 331 35.86 -5.34 -14.73
CA THR A 331 36.44 -6.68 -14.90
C THR A 331 36.67 -6.96 -16.39
N GLY A 332 37.92 -6.89 -16.82
CA GLY A 332 38.36 -7.22 -18.18
C GLY A 332 38.32 -8.72 -18.53
N ASP A 333 37.45 -9.53 -17.91
CA ASP A 333 37.50 -10.99 -18.00
C ASP A 333 36.17 -11.66 -18.41
N GLN A 334 35.15 -10.89 -18.79
CA GLN A 334 33.82 -11.43 -19.17
C GLN A 334 33.63 -11.58 -20.70
N VAL A 335 34.65 -11.30 -21.52
CA VAL A 335 34.50 -11.25 -22.99
C VAL A 335 34.18 -12.61 -23.63
N ASN A 336 34.25 -13.72 -22.89
CA ASN A 336 34.02 -15.08 -23.39
C ASN A 336 32.99 -15.92 -22.61
N ASN A 337 32.27 -15.36 -21.62
CA ASN A 337 31.23 -16.13 -20.92
C ASN A 337 29.88 -15.98 -21.62
N GLN A 338 29.52 -16.94 -22.48
CA GLN A 338 28.25 -16.96 -23.21
C GLN A 338 27.01 -17.12 -22.31
N LEU A 339 27.19 -17.42 -21.01
CA LEU A 339 26.12 -17.49 -20.02
C LEU A 339 25.89 -16.17 -19.28
N SER A 340 26.83 -15.23 -19.37
CA SER A 340 26.66 -13.85 -18.88
C SER A 340 26.01 -13.00 -19.97
N ARG A 341 24.68 -13.12 -20.14
CA ARG A 341 23.96 -12.08 -20.88
C ARG A 341 24.07 -10.79 -20.06
N PRO A 342 24.59 -9.67 -20.62
CA PRO A 342 24.59 -8.40 -19.91
C PRO A 342 23.13 -8.05 -19.57
N VAL A 343 22.84 -8.03 -18.27
CA VAL A 343 21.54 -7.60 -17.75
C VAL A 343 21.50 -6.10 -17.91
N VAL A 344 20.82 -5.63 -18.96
CA VAL A 344 20.42 -4.24 -19.05
C VAL A 344 19.26 -4.10 -18.06
N MET A 345 19.53 -3.55 -16.89
CA MET A 345 18.49 -3.14 -15.95
C MET A 345 17.69 -2.02 -16.63
N ASP A 346 16.55 -2.37 -17.23
CA ASP A 346 15.60 -1.39 -17.73
C ASP A 346 15.00 -0.69 -16.50
N GLY A 347 15.57 0.46 -16.13
CA GLY A 347 15.18 1.25 -14.96
C GLY A 347 16.30 1.73 -14.02
N VAL A 348 17.58 1.39 -14.24
CA VAL A 348 18.71 1.80 -13.36
C VAL A 348 19.72 2.69 -14.10
N ILE A 349 19.23 3.64 -14.91
CA ILE A 349 20.07 4.73 -15.40
C ILE A 349 19.57 6.03 -14.75
N GLY A 350 20.41 6.59 -13.88
CA GLY A 350 20.17 7.83 -13.17
C GLY A 350 19.90 9.00 -14.12
N ALA A 351 18.65 9.43 -14.15
CA ALA A 351 18.10 10.71 -14.62
C ALA A 351 16.57 10.58 -14.74
N ASP A 352 16.08 9.37 -15.01
CA ASP A 352 14.65 9.14 -15.17
C ASP A 352 13.98 8.82 -13.84
N ARG A 353 12.77 9.36 -13.69
CA ARG A 353 11.69 8.86 -12.83
C ARG A 353 11.64 9.39 -11.41
N ASN A 354 11.65 10.70 -11.34
CA ASN A 354 10.73 11.43 -10.47
C ASN A 354 9.25 11.30 -10.93
N LEU A 355 8.80 10.08 -11.23
CA LEU A 355 7.44 9.82 -11.69
C LEU A 355 6.59 9.50 -10.48
N LEU A 356 5.66 10.39 -10.16
CA LEU A 356 4.57 10.12 -9.23
C LEU A 356 3.93 8.78 -9.59
N LEU A 357 3.88 7.85 -8.64
CA LEU A 357 3.17 6.58 -8.81
C LEU A 357 1.69 6.87 -9.10
N THR A 358 1.17 6.33 -10.19
CA THR A 358 -0.25 6.45 -10.55
C THR A 358 -1.05 5.22 -10.14
N ALA A 359 -2.37 5.35 -10.06
CA ALA A 359 -3.24 4.21 -9.82
C ALA A 359 -3.06 3.11 -10.89
N ASP A 360 -2.87 3.53 -12.15
CA ASP A 360 -2.66 2.62 -13.28
C ASP A 360 -1.33 1.85 -13.17
N ASP A 361 -0.28 2.50 -12.65
CA ASP A 361 1.01 1.84 -12.38
C ASP A 361 0.86 0.79 -11.28
N LEU A 362 0.21 1.15 -10.17
CA LEU A 362 -0.02 0.23 -9.05
C LEU A 362 -0.88 -0.97 -9.50
N GLU A 363 -1.92 -0.73 -10.29
CA GLU A 363 -2.78 -1.78 -10.83
C GLU A 363 -2.00 -2.71 -11.77
N ALA A 364 -1.16 -2.16 -12.67
CA ALA A 364 -0.32 -2.97 -13.55
C ALA A 364 0.66 -3.84 -12.77
N MET A 365 1.36 -3.27 -11.78
CA MET A 365 2.31 -4.00 -10.92
C MET A 365 1.60 -5.10 -10.12
N ALA A 366 0.47 -4.77 -9.48
CA ALA A 366 -0.31 -5.72 -8.69
C ALA A 366 -0.86 -6.85 -9.56
N ASN A 367 -1.31 -6.57 -10.79
CA ASN A 367 -1.80 -7.58 -11.72
C ASN A 367 -0.68 -8.52 -12.21
N GLN A 368 0.51 -7.99 -12.48
CA GLN A 368 1.67 -8.81 -12.83
C GLN A 368 2.05 -9.76 -11.69
N LEU A 369 2.18 -9.23 -10.46
CA LEU A 369 2.49 -10.05 -9.29
C LEU A 369 1.35 -11.03 -8.95
N ALA A 370 0.09 -10.64 -9.17
CA ALA A 370 -1.04 -11.54 -9.00
C ALA A 370 -1.04 -12.69 -10.03
N ALA A 371 -0.48 -12.48 -11.22
CA ALA A 371 -0.31 -13.53 -12.21
C ALA A 371 0.78 -14.52 -11.80
N THR A 372 1.95 -14.03 -11.35
CA THR A 372 3.04 -14.90 -10.86
C THR A 372 2.61 -15.71 -9.63
N LEU A 373 1.91 -15.09 -8.68
CA LEU A 373 1.33 -15.80 -7.53
C LEU A 373 0.30 -16.88 -7.96
N ALA A 374 -0.41 -16.66 -9.06
CA ALA A 374 -1.35 -17.65 -9.59
C ALA A 374 -0.62 -18.85 -10.20
N GLU A 375 0.47 -18.62 -10.95
CA GLU A 375 1.33 -19.67 -11.51
C GLU A 375 1.96 -20.50 -10.38
N LEU A 376 2.58 -19.85 -9.39
CA LEU A 376 3.15 -20.55 -8.22
C LEU A 376 2.11 -21.34 -7.42
N ALA A 377 0.86 -20.85 -7.36
CA ALA A 377 -0.23 -21.57 -6.73
C ALA A 377 -0.68 -22.79 -7.56
N MET A 378 -0.63 -22.73 -8.90
CA MET A 378 -0.89 -23.88 -9.76
C MET A 378 0.18 -24.96 -9.56
N ASP A 379 1.46 -24.57 -9.55
CA ASP A 379 2.57 -25.48 -9.29
C ASP A 379 2.45 -26.17 -7.92
N ALA A 380 2.01 -25.42 -6.89
CA ALA A 380 1.74 -25.98 -5.56
C ALA A 380 0.61 -27.03 -5.59
N VAL A 381 -0.43 -26.83 -6.40
CA VAL A 381 -1.51 -27.82 -6.57
C VAL A 381 -0.98 -29.08 -7.25
N GLU A 382 -0.18 -28.94 -8.30
CA GLU A 382 0.42 -30.07 -9.01
C GLU A 382 1.37 -30.87 -8.12
N ALA A 383 2.09 -30.19 -7.22
CA ALA A 383 2.93 -30.80 -6.19
C ALA A 383 2.15 -31.39 -4.99
N GLY A 384 0.83 -31.20 -4.91
CA GLY A 384 -0.01 -31.68 -3.79
C GLY A 384 0.09 -30.83 -2.52
N GLU A 385 0.74 -29.68 -2.56
CA GLU A 385 1.02 -28.78 -1.44
C GLU A 385 -0.21 -27.89 -1.12
N SER A 386 -1.24 -28.50 -0.55
CA SER A 386 -2.54 -27.84 -0.35
C SER A 386 -2.50 -26.64 0.61
N SER A 387 -1.55 -26.58 1.55
CA SER A 387 -1.34 -25.43 2.44
C SER A 387 -0.80 -24.23 1.67
N VAL A 388 0.26 -24.44 0.88
CA VAL A 388 0.91 -23.43 0.04
C VAL A 388 -0.07 -22.87 -1.00
N TRP A 389 -0.84 -23.72 -1.65
CA TRP A 389 -1.86 -23.28 -2.60
C TRP A 389 -2.87 -22.31 -1.97
N ARG A 390 -3.38 -22.63 -0.77
CA ARG A 390 -4.36 -21.77 -0.08
C ARG A 390 -3.73 -20.44 0.30
N SER A 391 -2.53 -20.45 0.89
CA SER A 391 -1.87 -19.22 1.33
C SER A 391 -1.49 -18.31 0.16
N LEU A 392 -1.00 -18.85 -0.96
CA LEU A 392 -0.69 -18.06 -2.17
C LEU A 392 -1.95 -17.47 -2.81
N ARG A 393 -3.06 -18.22 -2.82
CA ARG A 393 -4.35 -17.71 -3.31
C ARG A 393 -4.88 -16.58 -2.43
N ASP A 394 -4.80 -16.75 -1.11
CA ASP A 394 -5.29 -15.75 -0.16
C ASP A 394 -4.40 -14.48 -0.21
N LEU A 395 -3.08 -14.63 -0.37
CA LEU A 395 -2.14 -13.54 -0.66
C LEU A 395 -2.50 -12.79 -1.94
N ARG A 396 -2.77 -13.51 -3.04
CA ARG A 396 -3.19 -12.91 -4.31
C ARG A 396 -4.48 -12.09 -4.16
N LEU A 397 -5.46 -12.58 -3.41
CA LEU A 397 -6.70 -11.84 -3.14
C LEU A 397 -6.44 -10.59 -2.29
N ALA A 398 -5.60 -10.70 -1.26
CA ALA A 398 -5.22 -9.56 -0.44
C ALA A 398 -4.51 -8.47 -1.27
N LEU A 399 -3.61 -8.87 -2.19
CA LEU A 399 -2.88 -7.95 -3.07
C LEU A 399 -3.82 -7.15 -3.98
N LEU A 400 -4.77 -7.83 -4.62
CA LEU A 400 -5.73 -7.18 -5.52
C LEU A 400 -6.70 -6.26 -4.77
N ASN A 401 -7.05 -6.60 -3.53
CA ASN A 401 -7.87 -5.73 -2.70
C ASN A 401 -7.09 -4.50 -2.21
N ASP A 402 -5.84 -4.67 -1.79
CA ASP A 402 -4.97 -3.56 -1.37
C ASP A 402 -4.68 -2.58 -2.51
N SER A 403 -4.33 -3.10 -3.69
CA SER A 403 -4.06 -2.27 -4.86
C SER A 403 -5.28 -1.47 -5.31
N ARG A 404 -6.48 -2.07 -5.21
CA ARG A 404 -7.73 -1.38 -5.53
C ARG A 404 -8.05 -0.27 -4.54
N GLU A 405 -7.96 -0.54 -3.24
CA GLU A 405 -8.30 0.43 -2.20
C GLU A 405 -7.33 1.61 -2.18
N ARG A 406 -6.03 1.32 -2.18
CA ARG A 406 -4.99 2.36 -2.15
C ARG A 406 -4.81 3.03 -3.51
N GLY A 407 -5.06 2.32 -4.61
CA GLY A 407 -5.10 2.88 -5.95
C GLY A 407 -6.22 3.89 -6.15
N ALA A 408 -7.32 3.81 -5.39
CA ALA A 408 -8.38 4.82 -5.42
C ALA A 408 -7.93 6.20 -4.89
N GLN A 409 -6.88 6.23 -4.08
CA GLN A 409 -6.31 7.46 -3.50
C GLN A 409 -5.18 8.04 -4.37
N LEU A 410 -4.72 7.30 -5.38
CA LEU A 410 -3.65 7.72 -6.28
C LEU A 410 -4.22 8.47 -7.48
N PRO A 411 -3.45 9.44 -8.02
CA PRO A 411 -3.83 10.11 -9.25
C PRO A 411 -3.84 9.13 -10.43
N ARG A 412 -4.76 9.36 -11.37
CA ARG A 412 -4.92 8.51 -12.57
C ARG A 412 -4.31 9.17 -13.80
N ARG A 413 -3.92 8.36 -14.77
CA ARG A 413 -3.49 8.86 -16.09
C ARG A 413 -4.71 9.09 -16.95
N ARG A 414 -4.80 10.29 -17.52
CA ARG A 414 -5.77 10.68 -18.52
C ARG A 414 -5.07 10.88 -19.86
N GLN A 415 -5.58 10.18 -20.87
CA GLN A 415 -5.07 10.30 -22.23
C GLN A 415 -5.71 11.49 -22.96
N LEU A 416 -4.87 12.32 -23.54
CA LEU A 416 -5.22 13.48 -24.36
C LEU A 416 -4.76 13.25 -25.79
N THR A 417 -5.57 13.70 -26.75
CA THR A 417 -5.15 13.75 -28.17
C THR A 417 -5.04 15.21 -28.57
N LEU A 418 -3.85 15.63 -29.01
CA LEU A 418 -3.63 17.02 -29.40
C LEU A 418 -4.28 17.32 -30.76
N ALA A 419 -5.02 18.43 -30.84
CA ALA A 419 -5.62 18.89 -32.10
C ALA A 419 -4.65 19.74 -32.95
N THR A 420 -3.66 20.36 -32.32
CA THR A 420 -2.68 21.25 -32.96
C THR A 420 -1.29 21.00 -32.42
N THR A 421 -0.27 21.39 -33.18
CA THR A 421 1.12 21.28 -32.73
C THR A 421 1.30 22.11 -31.46
N THR A 422 1.62 21.45 -30.35
CA THR A 422 1.67 22.08 -29.02
C THR A 422 3.02 21.77 -28.37
N PRO A 423 3.79 22.78 -27.93
CA PRO A 423 5.02 22.54 -27.16
C PRO A 423 4.72 21.94 -25.79
N ALA A 424 5.60 21.06 -25.29
CA ALA A 424 5.44 20.40 -23.98
C ALA A 424 5.31 21.39 -22.82
N ALA A 425 6.03 22.53 -22.87
CA ALA A 425 5.92 23.57 -21.84
C ALA A 425 4.53 24.24 -21.83
N LEU A 426 3.94 24.47 -23.01
CA LEU A 426 2.60 25.03 -23.11
C LEU A 426 1.55 24.01 -22.64
N LEU A 427 1.73 22.73 -22.99
CA LEU A 427 0.85 21.67 -22.53
C LEU A 427 0.92 21.48 -21.01
N ALA A 428 2.12 21.53 -20.43
CA ALA A 428 2.31 21.47 -18.98
C ALA A 428 1.61 22.63 -18.26
N TRP A 429 1.72 23.86 -18.78
CA TRP A 429 0.99 25.00 -18.24
C TRP A 429 -0.53 24.85 -18.38
N GLN A 430 -1.03 24.35 -19.50
CA GLN A 430 -2.47 24.15 -19.71
C GLN A 430 -3.08 23.08 -18.80
N GLN A 431 -2.32 22.02 -18.48
CA GLN A 431 -2.83 20.90 -17.68
C GLN A 431 -2.57 21.06 -16.17
N TYR A 432 -1.39 21.58 -15.79
CA TYR A 432 -0.95 21.64 -14.40
C TYR A 432 -0.80 23.08 -13.87
N GLY A 433 -1.02 24.09 -14.70
CA GLY A 433 -0.81 25.50 -14.33
C GLY A 433 0.66 25.92 -14.17
N ASN A 434 1.61 24.98 -14.25
CA ASN A 434 3.05 25.21 -14.09
C ASN A 434 3.86 24.60 -15.24
N THR A 435 4.75 25.40 -15.85
CA THR A 435 5.65 24.98 -16.94
C THR A 435 6.80 24.07 -16.48
N GLU A 436 7.11 24.02 -15.18
CA GLU A 436 8.18 23.16 -14.64
C GLU A 436 7.87 21.67 -14.81
N TYR A 437 6.59 21.30 -14.92
CA TYR A 437 6.16 19.94 -15.22
C TYR A 437 6.45 19.48 -16.65
N ARG A 438 7.04 20.32 -17.50
CA ARG A 438 7.36 19.96 -18.89
C ARG A 438 8.30 18.75 -18.97
N ASP A 439 9.33 18.69 -18.12
CA ASP A 439 10.39 17.67 -18.23
C ASP A 439 9.84 16.31 -17.76
N ARG A 440 8.91 16.33 -16.79
CA ARG A 440 8.08 15.18 -16.40
C ARG A 440 7.16 14.72 -17.53
N LEU A 441 6.50 15.65 -18.23
CA LEU A 441 5.60 15.30 -19.34
C LEU A 441 6.37 14.69 -20.52
N VAL A 442 7.57 15.18 -20.80
CA VAL A 442 8.47 14.64 -21.84
C VAL A 442 8.93 13.23 -21.50
N SER A 443 9.44 13.02 -20.27
CA SER A 443 9.94 11.71 -19.83
C SER A 443 8.82 10.67 -19.71
N SER A 444 7.67 11.01 -19.13
CA SER A 444 6.53 10.09 -18.98
C SER A 444 5.97 9.60 -20.32
N ASN A 445 6.00 10.43 -21.36
CA ASN A 445 5.46 10.11 -22.67
C ASN A 445 6.54 9.74 -23.70
N ASN A 446 7.80 9.66 -23.28
CA ASN A 446 8.96 9.41 -24.14
C ASN A 446 8.95 10.30 -25.41
N LEU A 447 8.69 11.60 -25.22
CA LEU A 447 8.53 12.53 -26.34
C LEU A 447 9.88 12.85 -26.97
N ARG A 448 10.03 12.48 -28.24
CA ARG A 448 11.27 12.71 -29.01
C ARG A 448 11.55 14.19 -29.28
N ASP A 449 10.50 14.96 -29.58
CA ASP A 449 10.59 16.38 -29.95
C ASP A 449 9.72 17.26 -29.02
N PRO A 450 10.20 17.63 -27.83
CA PRO A 450 9.42 18.33 -26.80
C PRO A 450 8.83 19.67 -27.23
N ALA A 451 9.48 20.39 -28.14
CA ALA A 451 9.01 21.69 -28.61
C ALA A 451 7.92 21.59 -29.68
N PHE A 452 7.76 20.43 -30.33
CA PHE A 452 6.90 20.24 -31.49
C PHE A 452 6.14 18.93 -31.42
N ILE A 453 5.25 18.79 -30.44
CA ILE A 453 4.40 17.60 -30.36
C ILE A 453 3.31 17.71 -31.44
N THR A 454 3.27 16.75 -32.36
CA THR A 454 2.39 16.79 -33.53
C THR A 454 0.91 16.65 -33.16
N PRO A 455 -0.01 17.16 -34.00
CA PRO A 455 -1.43 16.84 -33.90
C PRO A 455 -1.64 15.33 -33.99
N SER A 456 -2.69 14.81 -33.37
CA SER A 456 -3.02 13.38 -33.25
C SER A 456 -2.09 12.54 -32.38
N THR A 457 -1.01 13.12 -31.84
CA THR A 457 -0.20 12.45 -30.81
C THR A 457 -1.04 12.27 -29.54
N ARG A 458 -1.06 11.03 -29.03
CA ARG A 458 -1.65 10.71 -27.73
C ARG A 458 -0.63 11.01 -26.65
N ILE A 459 -1.06 11.77 -25.65
CA ILE A 459 -0.25 12.15 -24.50
C ILE A 459 -1.02 11.77 -23.24
N ASP A 460 -0.36 11.03 -22.37
CA ASP A 460 -0.86 10.72 -21.05
C ASP A 460 -0.46 11.84 -20.08
N VAL A 461 -1.45 12.37 -19.38
CA VAL A 461 -1.34 13.45 -18.40
C VAL A 461 -1.88 12.91 -17.09
N ILE A 462 -1.35 13.37 -15.96
CA ILE A 462 -1.78 12.88 -14.65
C ILE A 462 -2.85 13.82 -14.12
N ASP A 463 -4.03 13.31 -13.79
CA ASP A 463 -5.03 14.10 -13.10
C ASP A 463 -4.59 14.20 -11.63
N GLU A 464 -4.08 15.38 -11.24
CA GLU A 464 -3.85 15.66 -9.83
C GLU A 464 -5.20 15.56 -9.12
N VAL A 465 -5.27 14.76 -8.04
CA VAL A 465 -6.46 14.70 -7.20
C VAL A 465 -6.64 16.09 -6.61
N ALA A 466 -7.52 16.88 -7.22
CA ALA A 466 -7.94 18.15 -6.66
C ALA A 466 -8.66 17.80 -5.35
N ASN A 467 -7.97 17.99 -4.22
CA ASN A 467 -8.63 18.09 -2.93
C ASN A 467 -9.47 19.37 -2.96
N GLY A 468 -10.72 19.22 -3.42
CA GLY A 468 -11.77 20.23 -3.45
C GLY A 468 -13.10 19.61 -3.10
#